data_AF-A0A496TSW2-F1
#
_entry.id   AF-A0A496TSW2-F1
#
_cell.length_a   1.000
_cell.length_b   1.000
_cell.length_c   1.000
_cell.angle_alpha   90.00
_cell.angle_beta   90.00
_cell.angle_gamma   90.00
#
_symmetry.space_group_name_H-M   'P 1'
#
loop_
_entity.id
_entity.type
_entity.pdbx_description
1 polymer ?
#
loop_
_entity_poly.entity_id
_entity_poly.type
_entity_poly.pdbx_seq_one_letter_code
_entity_poly.pdbx_strand_id
1 'polypeptide(L)'
;MTKVINMRNSIGRLVDTLNSYHRDLNILLNISNEQNLLLQQKTIDRLYKSKLEKEKMLHKLQHESQKIQKFYQTWIEIDSKISPEQRLQIWRLLDSILQLTHSVLTIEQENQRLIESTKDELLSQIQQFYFAKN
;
A
#
# COMPACT_ATOMS: atom_id res chain seq x y z
N MET A 1 -20.98 3.58 -34.71
CA MET A 1 -21.39 2.82 -33.50
C MET A 1 -20.22 2.21 -32.69
N THR A 2 -18.95 2.33 -33.13
CA THR A 2 -17.77 1.71 -32.49
C THR A 2 -17.18 2.47 -31.28
N LYS A 3 -17.35 3.80 -31.19
CA LYS A 3 -16.79 4.62 -30.08
C LYS A 3 -17.43 4.37 -28.71
N VAL A 4 -18.73 4.04 -28.67
CA VAL A 4 -19.49 3.88 -27.41
C VAL A 4 -19.16 2.55 -26.72
N ILE A 5 -18.98 1.47 -27.50
CA ILE A 5 -18.62 0.14 -27.00
C ILE A 5 -17.22 0.16 -26.37
N ASN A 6 -16.28 0.92 -26.96
CA ASN A 6 -14.91 1.03 -26.44
C ASN A 6 -14.83 1.82 -25.12
N MET A 7 -15.76 2.74 -24.86
CA MET A 7 -15.74 3.65 -23.70
C MET A 7 -16.53 3.15 -22.49
N ARG A 8 -17.61 2.38 -22.68
CA ARG A 8 -18.29 1.68 -21.57
C ARG A 8 -17.34 0.68 -20.89
N ASN A 9 -16.46 0.07 -21.69
CA ASN A 9 -15.35 -0.75 -21.22
C ASN A 9 -14.32 0.05 -20.40
N SER A 10 -14.14 1.35 -20.64
CA SER A 10 -13.17 2.19 -19.92
C SER A 10 -13.58 2.47 -18.48
N ILE A 11 -14.88 2.75 -18.22
CA ILE A 11 -15.39 2.96 -16.85
C ILE A 11 -15.30 1.66 -16.05
N GLY A 12 -15.72 0.53 -16.63
CA GLY A 12 -15.59 -0.78 -16.00
C GLY A 12 -14.13 -1.10 -15.65
N ARG A 13 -13.20 -0.89 -16.60
CA ARG A 13 -11.77 -1.09 -16.36
C ARG A 13 -11.19 -0.17 -15.28
N LEU A 14 -11.65 1.09 -15.18
CA LEU A 14 -11.25 1.99 -14.10
C LEU A 14 -11.68 1.41 -12.75
N VAL A 15 -12.95 1.04 -12.61
CA VAL A 15 -13.50 0.46 -11.38
C VAL A 15 -12.76 -0.84 -11.01
N ASP A 16 -12.49 -1.72 -11.98
CA ASP A 16 -11.73 -2.95 -11.76
C ASP A 16 -10.28 -2.67 -11.31
N THR A 17 -9.64 -1.65 -11.89
CA THR A 17 -8.29 -1.23 -11.52
C THR A 17 -8.27 -0.66 -10.11
N LEU A 18 -9.23 0.21 -9.77
CA LEU A 18 -9.36 0.76 -8.42
C LEU A 18 -9.64 -0.32 -7.38
N ASN A 19 -10.50 -1.29 -7.69
CA ASN A 19 -10.78 -2.43 -6.81
C ASN A 19 -9.55 -3.32 -6.62
N SER A 20 -8.74 -3.51 -7.66
CA SER A 20 -7.48 -4.25 -7.58
C SER A 20 -6.48 -3.51 -6.69
N TYR A 21 -6.32 -2.20 -6.89
CA TYR A 21 -5.47 -1.35 -6.06
C TYR A 21 -5.89 -1.36 -4.59
N HIS A 22 -7.20 -1.24 -4.33
CA HIS A 22 -7.77 -1.33 -2.98
C HIS A 22 -7.47 -2.69 -2.32
N ARG A 23 -7.62 -3.80 -3.06
CA ARG A 23 -7.31 -5.15 -2.54
C ARG A 23 -5.82 -5.28 -2.20
N ASP A 24 -4.96 -4.81 -3.09
CA ASP A 24 -3.51 -4.89 -2.91
C ASP A 24 -3.05 -4.00 -1.74
N LEU A 25 -3.69 -2.86 -1.51
CA LEU A 25 -3.46 -2.03 -0.32
C LEU A 25 -3.85 -2.74 0.98
N ASN A 26 -4.97 -3.46 1.00
CA ASN A 26 -5.34 -4.27 2.17
C ASN A 26 -4.32 -5.37 2.46
N ILE A 27 -3.79 -6.02 1.41
CA ILE A 27 -2.74 -7.03 1.58
C ILE A 27 -1.47 -6.37 2.12
N LEU A 28 -1.07 -5.21 1.59
CA LEU A 28 0.07 -4.45 2.11
C LEU A 28 -0.12 -4.10 3.59
N LEU A 29 -1.31 -3.62 3.98
CA LEU A 29 -1.64 -3.30 5.36
C LEU A 29 -1.48 -4.51 6.28
N ASN A 30 -1.95 -5.69 5.87
CA ASN A 30 -1.81 -6.92 6.63
C ASN A 30 -0.34 -7.32 6.82
N ILE A 31 0.47 -7.24 5.75
CA ILE A 31 1.91 -7.51 5.82
C ILE A 31 2.58 -6.51 6.77
N SER A 32 2.23 -5.22 6.68
CA SER A 32 2.77 -4.17 7.54
C SER A 32 2.41 -4.36 9.02
N ASN A 33 1.19 -4.79 9.32
CA ASN A 33 0.76 -5.14 10.68
C ASN A 33 1.49 -6.40 11.20
N GLU A 34 1.71 -7.40 10.35
CA GLU A 34 2.49 -8.57 10.73
C GLU A 34 3.94 -8.17 11.08
N GLN A 35 4.56 -7.31 10.28
CA GLN A 35 5.89 -6.77 10.57
C GLN A 35 5.92 -6.01 11.90
N ASN A 36 4.88 -5.22 12.18
CA ASN A 36 4.76 -4.51 13.45
C ASN A 36 4.77 -5.48 14.64
N LEU A 37 3.94 -6.51 14.58
CA LEU A 37 3.88 -7.54 15.63
C LEU A 37 5.22 -8.27 15.80
N LEU A 38 5.88 -8.63 14.69
CA LEU A 38 7.19 -9.28 14.72
C LEU A 38 8.29 -8.38 15.30
N LEU A 39 8.25 -7.07 15.01
CA LEU A 39 9.17 -6.07 15.57
C LEU A 39 8.95 -5.91 17.08
N GLN A 40 7.69 -5.78 17.53
CA GLN A 40 7.35 -5.72 18.95
C GLN A 40 7.79 -6.98 19.70
N GLN A 41 7.68 -8.15 19.07
CA GLN A 41 8.11 -9.45 19.62
C GLN A 41 9.61 -9.73 19.43
N LYS A 42 10.37 -8.83 18.81
CA LYS A 42 11.81 -8.99 18.49
C LYS A 42 12.14 -10.29 17.74
N THR A 43 11.21 -10.77 16.90
CA THR A 43 11.35 -12.03 16.15
C THR A 43 11.96 -11.77 14.76
N ILE A 44 13.27 -11.56 14.72
CA ILE A 44 13.98 -11.02 13.54
C ILE A 44 13.97 -11.98 12.33
N ASP A 45 14.05 -13.30 12.53
CA ASP A 45 14.13 -14.26 11.42
C ASP A 45 12.89 -14.23 10.51
N ARG A 46 11.71 -13.97 11.08
CA ARG A 46 10.45 -13.90 10.33
C ARG A 46 10.27 -12.56 9.60
N LEU A 47 10.94 -11.49 10.06
CA LEU A 47 10.90 -10.19 9.41
C LEU A 47 11.50 -10.23 8.00
N TYR A 48 12.55 -11.03 7.79
CA TYR A 48 13.20 -11.11 6.47
C TYR A 48 12.26 -11.64 5.38
N LYS A 49 11.51 -12.70 5.67
CA LYS A 49 10.53 -13.26 4.73
C LYS A 49 9.41 -12.26 4.44
N SER A 50 8.86 -11.66 5.49
CA SER A 50 7.78 -10.66 5.37
C SER A 50 8.23 -9.43 4.57
N LYS A 51 9.50 -9.01 4.69
CA LYS A 51 10.07 -7.91 3.90
C LYS A 51 10.01 -8.18 2.39
N LEU A 52 10.40 -9.38 1.96
CA LEU A 52 10.37 -9.76 0.53
C LEU A 52 8.93 -9.78 -0.03
N GLU A 53 7.96 -10.23 0.78
CA GLU A 53 6.55 -10.23 0.40
C GLU A 53 6.02 -8.80 0.24
N LYS A 54 6.42 -7.89 1.14
CA LYS A 54 6.09 -6.47 1.08
C LYS A 54 6.67 -5.78 -0.16
N GLU A 55 7.93 -6.02 -0.49
CA GLU A 55 8.58 -5.43 -1.69
C GLU A 55 7.86 -5.84 -2.97
N LYS A 56 7.49 -7.12 -3.10
CA LYS A 56 6.67 -7.61 -4.23
C LYS A 56 5.32 -6.89 -4.29
N MET A 57 4.66 -6.69 -3.14
CA MET A 57 3.39 -5.99 -3.08
C MET A 57 3.51 -4.51 -3.47
N LEU A 58 4.58 -3.83 -3.03
CA LEU A 58 4.84 -2.44 -3.40
C LEU A 58 5.04 -2.28 -4.92
N HIS A 59 5.78 -3.18 -5.56
CA HIS A 59 5.92 -3.18 -7.03
C HIS A 59 4.58 -3.39 -7.74
N LYS A 60 3.74 -4.28 -7.21
CA LYS A 60 2.39 -4.52 -7.76
C LYS A 60 1.51 -3.27 -7.63
N LEU A 61 1.51 -2.63 -6.46
CA LEU A 61 0.78 -1.38 -6.21
C LEU A 61 1.27 -0.25 -7.11
N GLN A 62 2.58 -0.13 -7.33
CA GLN A 62 3.14 0.86 -8.25
C GLN A 62 2.62 0.66 -9.68
N HIS A 63 2.55 -0.59 -10.15
CA HIS A 63 2.01 -0.92 -11.46
C HIS A 63 0.52 -0.59 -11.58
N GLU A 64 -0.29 -0.92 -10.58
CA GLU A 64 -1.72 -0.55 -10.56
C GLU A 64 -1.92 0.98 -10.48
N SER A 65 -1.09 1.70 -9.71
CA SER A 65 -1.10 3.17 -9.64
C SER A 65 -0.82 3.81 -11.01
N GLN A 66 0.14 3.29 -11.76
CA GLN A 66 0.42 3.74 -13.13
C GLN A 66 -0.78 3.53 -14.07
N LYS A 67 -1.54 2.44 -13.93
CA LYS A 67 -2.77 2.23 -14.71
C LYS A 67 -3.84 3.26 -14.33
N ILE A 68 -4.03 3.52 -13.04
CA ILE A 68 -4.96 4.55 -12.55
C ILE A 68 -4.59 5.92 -13.13
N GLN A 69 -3.30 6.27 -13.16
CA GLN A 69 -2.81 7.53 -13.73
C GLN A 69 -3.19 7.72 -15.21
N LYS A 70 -3.21 6.63 -16.01
CA LYS A 70 -3.66 6.68 -17.41
C LYS A 70 -5.15 7.03 -17.54
N PHE A 71 -5.98 6.61 -16.59
CA PHE A 71 -7.39 7.01 -16.55
C PHE A 71 -7.56 8.48 -16.16
N TYR A 72 -6.71 9.01 -15.27
CA TYR A 72 -6.72 10.45 -14.96
C TYR A 72 -6.44 11.32 -16.20
N GLN A 73 -5.51 10.91 -17.06
CA GLN A 73 -5.20 11.62 -18.30
C GLN A 73 -6.37 11.68 -19.28
N THR A 74 -7.29 10.73 -19.19
CA THR A 74 -8.50 10.64 -20.04
C THR A 74 -9.77 11.00 -19.26
N TRP A 75 -9.64 11.56 -18.06
CA TRP A 75 -10.75 11.77 -17.12
C TRP A 75 -11.89 12.61 -17.72
N ILE A 76 -11.58 13.69 -18.43
CA ILE A 76 -12.59 14.57 -19.06
C ILE A 76 -13.48 13.79 -20.05
N GLU A 77 -12.90 12.83 -20.78
CA GLU A 77 -13.65 12.00 -21.74
C GLU A 77 -14.51 10.94 -21.06
N ILE A 78 -14.12 10.53 -19.85
CA ILE A 78 -14.79 9.53 -19.04
C ILE A 78 -15.93 10.18 -18.23
N ASP A 79 -15.65 11.31 -17.57
CA ASP A 79 -16.53 11.97 -16.59
C ASP A 79 -17.89 12.35 -17.15
N SER A 80 -17.93 12.86 -18.39
CA SER A 80 -19.18 13.20 -19.09
C SER A 80 -20.13 12.02 -19.33
N LYS A 81 -19.70 10.78 -19.06
CA LYS A 81 -20.43 9.54 -19.33
C LYS A 81 -20.65 8.69 -18.08
N ILE A 82 -20.17 9.13 -16.92
CA ILE A 82 -20.37 8.44 -15.65
C ILE A 82 -21.77 8.79 -15.13
N SER A 83 -22.61 7.79 -14.85
CA SER A 83 -23.89 8.04 -14.20
C SER A 83 -23.70 8.53 -12.75
N PRO A 84 -24.65 9.25 -12.14
CA PRO A 84 -24.55 9.68 -10.75
C PRO A 84 -24.23 8.52 -9.78
N GLU A 85 -24.83 7.36 -10.00
CA GLU A 85 -24.61 6.15 -9.18
C GLU A 85 -23.20 5.61 -9.33
N GLN A 86 -22.68 5.55 -10.57
CA GLN A 86 -21.30 5.14 -10.84
C GLN A 86 -20.29 6.13 -10.24
N ARG A 87 -20.60 7.43 -10.30
CA ARG A 87 -19.76 8.48 -9.71
C ARG A 87 -19.70 8.32 -8.20
N LEU A 88 -20.83 8.06 -7.54
CA LEU A 88 -20.89 7.79 -6.11
C LEU A 88 -20.10 6.52 -5.74
N GLN A 89 -20.21 5.46 -6.54
CA GLN A 89 -19.46 4.22 -6.32
C GLN A 89 -17.94 4.47 -6.42
N ILE A 90 -17.48 5.13 -7.48
CA ILE A 90 -16.07 5.48 -7.67
C ILE A 90 -15.57 6.34 -6.51
N TRP A 91 -16.36 7.34 -6.10
CA TRP A 91 -16.01 8.23 -5.00
C TRP A 91 -15.83 7.47 -3.67
N ARG A 92 -16.78 6.59 -3.32
CA ARG A 92 -16.67 5.74 -2.13
C ARG A 92 -15.43 4.84 -2.16
N LEU A 93 -15.11 4.29 -3.33
CA LEU A 93 -13.93 3.44 -3.50
C LEU A 93 -12.63 4.25 -3.34
N LEU A 94 -12.57 5.46 -3.88
CA LEU A 94 -11.43 6.36 -3.72
C LEU A 94 -11.26 6.82 -2.27
N ASP A 95 -12.35 7.15 -1.58
CA ASP A 95 -12.31 7.51 -0.16
C ASP A 95 -11.79 6.35 0.70
N SER A 96 -12.27 5.12 0.44
CA SER A 96 -11.78 3.92 1.11
C SER A 96 -10.30 3.65 0.81
N ILE A 97 -9.85 3.82 -0.44
CA ILE A 97 -8.43 3.73 -0.81
C ILE A 97 -7.58 4.76 -0.06
N LEU A 98 -8.07 5.99 0.08
CA LEU A 98 -7.38 7.06 0.79
C LEU A 98 -7.23 6.72 2.28
N GLN A 99 -8.30 6.25 2.92
CA GLN A 99 -8.28 5.80 4.32
C GLN A 99 -7.29 4.66 4.52
N LEU A 100 -7.31 3.64 3.67
CA LEU A 100 -6.36 2.51 3.74
C LEU A 100 -4.92 2.97 3.53
N THR A 101 -4.69 3.89 2.60
CA THR A 101 -3.36 4.45 2.37
C THR A 101 -2.85 5.15 3.64
N HIS A 102 -3.71 5.91 4.33
CA HIS A 102 -3.35 6.50 5.62
C HIS A 102 -3.04 5.43 6.67
N SER A 103 -3.87 4.39 6.80
CA SER A 103 -3.61 3.30 7.74
C SER A 103 -2.27 2.61 7.48
N VAL A 104 -1.93 2.34 6.21
CA VAL A 104 -0.63 1.79 5.82
C VAL A 104 0.49 2.74 6.23
N LEU A 105 0.39 4.04 5.91
CA LEU A 105 1.43 5.01 6.27
C LEU A 105 1.64 5.12 7.79
N THR A 106 0.55 5.06 8.58
CA THR A 106 0.64 5.10 10.04
C THR A 106 1.38 3.89 10.59
N ILE A 107 1.04 2.67 10.17
CA ILE A 107 1.72 1.47 10.67
C ILE A 107 3.19 1.42 10.20
N GLU A 108 3.49 1.95 9.01
CA GLU A 108 4.86 2.04 8.51
C GLU A 108 5.72 2.99 9.34
N GLN A 109 5.16 4.14 9.76
CA GLN A 109 5.85 5.05 10.66
C GLN A 109 6.14 4.39 12.02
N GLU A 110 5.20 3.59 12.53
CA GLU A 110 5.41 2.83 13.77
C GLU A 110 6.49 1.76 13.60
N ASN A 111 6.45 0.99 12.50
CA ASN A 111 7.48 0.00 12.16
C ASN A 111 8.87 0.63 12.09
N GLN A 112 8.99 1.80 11.46
CA GLN A 112 10.25 2.54 11.38
C GLN A 112 10.77 2.90 12.78
N ARG A 113 9.92 3.40 13.67
CA ARG A 113 10.30 3.72 15.06
C ARG A 113 10.78 2.47 15.82
N LEU A 114 10.10 1.34 15.67
CA LEU A 114 10.49 0.08 16.31
C LEU A 114 11.82 -0.44 15.78
N ILE A 115 12.07 -0.32 14.47
CA ILE A 115 13.35 -0.69 13.85
C ILE A 115 14.49 0.19 14.40
N GLU A 116 14.28 1.50 14.48
CA GLU A 116 15.26 2.45 15.04
C GLU A 116 15.55 2.15 16.51
N SER A 117 14.51 1.95 17.32
CA SER A 117 14.67 1.58 18.73
C SER A 117 15.43 0.26 18.90
N THR A 118 15.11 -0.77 18.11
CA THR A 118 15.82 -2.07 18.15
C THR A 118 17.28 -1.92 17.74
N LYS A 119 17.57 -1.08 16.74
CA LYS A 119 18.94 -0.77 16.31
C LYS A 119 19.73 -0.11 17.43
N ASP A 120 19.16 0.89 18.11
CA ASP A 120 19.84 1.62 19.18
C ASP A 120 20.11 0.73 20.39
N GLU A 121 19.17 -0.16 20.75
CA GLU A 121 19.37 -1.18 21.79
C GLU A 121 20.55 -2.11 21.44
N LEU A 122 20.60 -2.63 20.21
CA LEU A 122 21.67 -3.51 19.77
C LEU A 122 23.03 -2.80 19.75
N LEU A 123 23.07 -1.54 19.30
CA LEU A 123 24.29 -0.72 19.34
C LEU A 123 24.79 -0.53 20.77
N SER A 124 23.88 -0.25 21.71
CA SER A 124 24.23 -0.11 23.13
C SER A 124 24.77 -1.42 23.71
N GLN A 125 24.15 -2.56 23.40
CA GLN A 125 24.64 -3.87 23.82
C GLN A 125 26.04 -4.17 23.27
N ILE A 126 26.28 -3.90 21.98
CA ILE A 126 27.60 -4.08 21.36
C ILE A 126 28.64 -3.20 22.07
N GLN A 127 28.33 -1.93 22.33
CA GLN A 127 29.22 -1.03 23.06
C GLN A 127 29.56 -1.58 24.46
N GLN A 128 28.56 -2.08 25.20
CA GLN A 128 28.81 -2.72 26.49
C GLN A 128 29.77 -3.90 26.37
N PHE A 129 29.63 -4.76 25.35
CA PHE A 129 30.55 -5.87 25.12
C PHE A 129 31.98 -5.42 24.79
N TYR A 130 32.15 -4.35 24.00
CA TYR A 130 33.46 -3.82 23.64
C TYR A 130 34.16 -3.09 24.79
N PHE A 131 33.41 -2.36 25.63
CA PHE A 131 33.97 -1.58 26.73
C PHE A 131 34.05 -2.35 28.06
N ALA A 132 33.30 -3.45 28.24
CA ALA A 132 33.43 -4.32 29.42
C ALA A 132 34.66 -5.26 29.36
N LYS A 133 35.41 -5.27 28.26
CA LYS A 133 36.65 -6.06 28.08
C LYS A 133 37.94 -5.24 28.25
N ASN A 134 37.84 -3.95 28.58
CA ASN A 134 38.95 -3.09 29.02
C ASN A 134 38.78 -2.75 30.51
#